data_AF-T1ALG1-F1
#
_entry.id   AF-T1ALG1-F1
#
_cell.length_a   1.000
_cell.length_b   1.000
_cell.length_c   1.000
_cell.angle_alpha   90.00
_cell.angle_beta   90.00
_cell.angle_gamma   90.00
#
_symmetry.space_group_name_H-M   'P 1'
#
loop_
_entity.id
_entity.type
_entity.pdbx_description
1 polymer ?
#
loop_
_entity_poly.entity_id
_entity_poly.type
_entity_poly.pdbx_seq_one_letter_code
_entity_poly.pdbx_strand_id
1 'polypeptide(L)'
;MFIAQSYALSTNVLHYDALRLAASLAGQHDQPALARRYRKQAAALKRAINRRFWRPARDLYMSYIGGRVRPAPYDAYDLLGLDLAIISGVADPARARLVLSHYPIWPAG
;
A
#
# COMPACT_ATOMS: atom_id res chain seq x y z
N MET A 1 10.68 -17.90 21.47
CA MET A 1 10.27 -17.95 20.05
C MET A 1 9.52 -16.65 19.74
N PHE A 2 10.19 -15.65 19.16
CA PHE A 2 9.52 -14.43 18.71
C PHE A 2 9.08 -14.63 17.27
N ILE A 3 7.79 -14.86 17.03
CA ILE A 3 7.24 -14.77 15.69
C ILE A 3 7.26 -13.28 15.35
N ALA A 4 8.28 -12.83 14.62
CA ALA A 4 8.33 -11.47 14.11
C ALA A 4 7.22 -11.34 13.07
N GLN A 5 6.08 -10.75 13.45
CA GLN A 5 5.05 -10.39 12.48
C GLN A 5 5.61 -9.25 11.61
N SER A 6 5.93 -9.57 10.36
CA SER A 6 6.27 -8.59 9.33
C SER A 6 5.05 -8.31 8.46
N TYR A 7 4.85 -7.04 8.13
CA TYR A 7 3.76 -6.56 7.27
C TYR A 7 4.39 -5.93 6.03
N ALA A 8 4.14 -6.51 4.86
CA ALA A 8 4.60 -5.99 3.57
C ALA A 8 3.62 -4.96 3.01
N LEU A 9 4.11 -3.87 2.41
CA LEU A 9 3.29 -2.85 1.77
C LEU A 9 2.46 -3.45 0.62
N SER A 10 3.12 -4.19 -0.28
CA SER A 10 2.50 -4.80 -1.46
C SER A 10 1.32 -5.71 -1.11
N THR A 11 1.45 -6.57 -0.09
CA THR A 11 0.35 -7.42 0.39
C THR A 11 -0.84 -6.60 0.92
N ASN A 12 -0.58 -5.50 1.62
CA ASN A 12 -1.65 -4.64 2.14
C ASN A 12 -2.35 -3.87 1.01
N VAL A 13 -1.60 -3.39 0.01
CA VAL A 13 -2.18 -2.71 -1.16
C VAL A 13 -2.99 -3.70 -2.01
N LEU A 14 -2.47 -4.90 -2.29
CA LEU A 14 -3.21 -5.96 -2.99
C LEU A 14 -4.52 -6.30 -2.26
N HIS A 15 -4.49 -6.38 -0.93
CA HIS A 15 -5.69 -6.64 -0.14
C HIS A 15 -6.72 -5.49 -0.25
N TYR A 16 -6.25 -4.24 -0.31
CA TYR A 16 -7.11 -3.10 -0.56
C TYR A 16 -7.82 -3.17 -1.92
N ASP A 17 -7.10 -3.56 -2.99
CA ASP A 17 -7.70 -3.73 -4.31
C ASP A 17 -8.69 -4.88 -4.36
N ALA A 18 -8.37 -6.01 -3.72
CA ALA A 18 -9.29 -7.13 -3.59
C ALA A 18 -10.61 -6.72 -2.92
N LEU A 19 -10.55 -5.89 -1.86
CA LEU A 19 -11.74 -5.35 -1.20
C LEU A 19 -12.54 -4.40 -2.10
N ARG A 20 -11.89 -3.59 -2.95
CA ARG A 20 -12.57 -2.73 -3.92
C ARG A 20 -13.26 -3.54 -5.00
N LEU A 21 -12.61 -4.56 -5.54
CA LEU A 21 -13.19 -5.47 -6.52
C LEU A 21 -14.39 -6.21 -5.92
N ALA A 22 -14.24 -6.76 -4.71
CA ALA A 22 -15.33 -7.43 -4.02
C ALA A 22 -16.53 -6.50 -3.77
N ALA A 23 -16.30 -5.23 -3.46
CA ALA A 23 -17.37 -4.24 -3.35
C ALA A 23 -18.09 -3.96 -4.67
N SER A 24 -17.37 -3.98 -5.79
CA SER A 24 -17.93 -3.81 -7.13
C SER A 24 -18.81 -5.01 -7.51
N LEU A 25 -18.27 -6.22 -7.37
CA LEU A 25 -18.99 -7.47 -7.64
C LEU A 25 -20.23 -7.61 -6.75
N ALA A 26 -20.13 -7.33 -5.45
CA ALA A 26 -21.29 -7.33 -4.57
C ALA A 26 -22.37 -6.32 -4.99
N GLY A 27 -21.99 -5.20 -5.62
CA GLY A 27 -22.94 -4.26 -6.21
C GLY A 27 -23.64 -4.82 -7.45
N GLN A 28 -22.90 -5.52 -8.32
CA GLN A 28 -23.45 -6.15 -9.54
C GLN A 28 -24.39 -7.32 -9.23
N HIS A 29 -24.19 -7.98 -8.09
CA HIS A 29 -25.02 -9.09 -7.63
C HIS A 29 -26.15 -8.67 -6.66
N ASP A 30 -26.50 -7.38 -6.62
CA ASP A 30 -27.57 -6.83 -5.76
C ASP A 30 -27.40 -7.16 -4.26
N GLN A 31 -26.16 -7.14 -3.77
CA GLN A 31 -25.79 -7.35 -2.37
C GLN A 31 -25.28 -6.05 -1.71
N PRO A 32 -26.14 -5.04 -1.51
CA PRO A 32 -25.72 -3.69 -1.08
C PRO A 32 -25.10 -3.65 0.33
N ALA A 33 -25.54 -4.54 1.23
CA ALA A 33 -24.95 -4.65 2.56
C ALA A 33 -23.49 -5.14 2.51
N LEU A 34 -23.22 -6.12 1.64
CA LEU A 34 -21.89 -6.68 1.44
C LEU A 34 -20.96 -5.69 0.74
N ALA A 35 -21.46 -5.02 -0.31
CA ALA A 35 -20.74 -3.94 -0.98
C ALA A 35 -20.33 -2.83 -0.01
N ARG A 36 -21.25 -2.39 0.88
CA ARG A 36 -20.96 -1.38 1.91
C ARG A 36 -19.91 -1.86 2.91
N ARG A 37 -19.96 -3.12 3.32
CA ARG A 37 -18.97 -3.72 4.24
C ARG A 37 -17.57 -3.70 3.63
N TYR A 38 -17.42 -4.16 2.38
CA TYR A 38 -16.13 -4.17 1.70
C TYR A 38 -15.57 -2.76 1.48
N ARG A 39 -16.41 -1.78 1.09
CA ARG A 39 -15.99 -0.37 1.00
C ARG A 39 -15.47 0.17 2.33
N LYS A 40 -16.15 -0.14 3.45
CA LYS A 40 -15.73 0.30 4.79
C LYS A 40 -14.37 -0.31 5.17
N GLN A 41 -14.17 -1.59 4.87
CA GLN A 41 -12.91 -2.28 5.11
C GLN A 41 -11.77 -1.70 4.26
N ALA A 42 -12.01 -1.49 2.95
CA ALA A 42 -11.04 -0.88 2.05
C ALA A 42 -10.62 0.52 2.54
N ALA A 43 -11.59 1.35 2.94
CA ALA A 43 -11.31 2.69 3.46
C ALA A 43 -10.49 2.66 4.77
N ALA A 44 -10.79 1.71 5.67
CA ALA A 44 -10.03 1.53 6.90
C ALA A 44 -8.59 1.06 6.62
N LEU A 45 -8.41 0.13 5.68
CA LEU A 45 -7.11 -0.39 5.29
C LEU A 45 -6.25 0.69 4.63
N LYS A 46 -6.80 1.48 3.69
CA LYS A 46 -6.11 2.64 3.10
C LYS A 46 -5.59 3.60 4.17
N ARG A 47 -6.41 3.94 5.18
CA ARG A 47 -5.98 4.79 6.30
C ARG A 47 -4.87 4.14 7.12
N ALA A 48 -4.93 2.83 7.35
CA ALA A 48 -3.90 2.10 8.09
C ALA A 48 -2.56 2.06 7.32
N ILE A 49 -2.60 1.80 6.02
CA ILE A 49 -1.40 1.84 5.14
C ILE A 49 -0.76 3.23 5.22
N ASN A 50 -1.56 4.27 4.97
CA ASN A 50 -1.11 5.67 4.98
C ASN A 50 -0.55 6.14 6.32
N ARG A 51 -1.06 5.60 7.43
CA ARG A 51 -0.56 5.93 8.76
C ARG A 51 0.71 5.16 9.13
N ARG A 52 0.80 3.89 8.75
CA ARG A 52 1.85 2.99 9.24
C ARG A 52 3.09 2.96 8.34
N PHE A 53 2.89 2.98 7.03
CA PHE A 53 3.97 2.81 6.06
C PHE A 53 4.58 4.14 5.59
N TRP A 54 3.84 5.26 5.64
CA TRP A 54 4.36 6.58 5.25
C TRP A 54 5.51 7.04 6.16
N ARG A 55 6.54 7.66 5.57
CA ARG A 55 7.65 8.30 6.27
C ARG A 55 7.77 9.75 5.83
N PRO A 56 7.22 10.70 6.61
CA PRO A 56 7.21 12.12 6.24
C PRO A 56 8.61 12.68 5.97
N ALA A 57 9.61 12.27 6.74
CA ALA A 57 10.98 12.76 6.58
C ALA A 57 11.64 12.37 5.24
N ARG A 58 11.06 11.42 4.50
CA ARG A 58 11.57 10.93 3.21
C ARG A 58 10.55 11.03 2.08
N ASP A 59 9.34 11.50 2.38
CA ASP A 59 8.19 11.51 1.47
C ASP A 59 7.97 10.18 0.71
N LEU A 60 8.23 9.06 1.39
CA LEU A 60 8.16 7.71 0.82
C LEU A 60 7.45 6.73 1.76
N TYR A 61 6.89 5.66 1.18
CA TYR A 61 6.39 4.53 1.95
C TYR A 61 7.51 3.52 2.22
N MET A 62 7.52 2.91 3.40
CA MET A 62 8.37 1.74 3.67
C MET A 62 7.81 0.50 2.96
N SER A 63 8.67 -0.41 2.53
CA SER A 63 8.23 -1.68 1.92
C SER A 63 7.79 -2.72 2.97
N TYR A 64 8.33 -2.68 4.19
CA TYR A 64 8.01 -3.62 5.28
C TYR A 64 7.98 -2.95 6.66
N ILE A 65 7.15 -3.46 7.56
CA ILE A 65 7.12 -3.10 8.99
C ILE A 65 7.12 -4.40 9.80
N GLY A 66 8.15 -4.67 10.60
CA GLY A 66 8.30 -5.93 11.34
C GLY A 66 9.64 -6.01 12.08
N GLY A 67 9.74 -6.94 13.05
CA GLY A 67 10.86 -7.04 14.02
C GLY A 67 12.26 -6.99 13.40
N ARG A 68 13.21 -6.38 14.13
CA ARG A 68 14.61 -6.15 13.72
C ARG A 68 15.25 -7.42 13.15
N VAL A 69 15.26 -7.54 11.84
CA VAL A 69 16.28 -8.29 11.11
C VAL A 69 17.21 -7.23 10.53
N ARG A 70 18.52 -7.37 10.79
CA ARG A 70 19.60 -6.44 10.41
C ARG A 70 19.29 -5.71 9.08
N PRO A 71 19.27 -4.36 9.04
CA PRO A 71 19.08 -3.66 7.79
C PRO A 71 20.39 -3.78 6.99
N ALA A 72 20.42 -4.64 5.99
CA ALA A 72 21.07 -4.19 4.76
C ALA A 72 20.14 -3.10 4.20
N PRO A 73 20.65 -1.90 3.86
CA PRO A 73 19.88 -0.91 3.14
C PRO A 73 19.70 -1.46 1.72
N TYR A 74 18.79 -2.42 1.56
CA TYR A 74 18.43 -2.86 0.23
C TYR A 74 17.57 -1.74 -0.34
N ASP A 75 17.99 -1.21 -1.48
CA ASP A 75 17.26 -0.35 -2.39
C ASP A 75 15.99 -1.03 -2.95
N ALA A 76 15.31 -1.85 -2.14
CA ALA A 76 13.98 -2.36 -2.36
C ALA A 76 12.96 -1.25 -2.05
N TYR A 77 13.12 -0.10 -2.69
CA TYR A 77 11.96 0.69 -3.08
C TYR A 77 11.22 -0.18 -4.08
N ASP A 78 10.29 -0.98 -3.57
CA ASP A 78 9.49 -1.90 -4.36
C ASP A 78 8.66 -1.07 -5.33
N LEU A 79 9.18 -0.90 -6.55
CA LEU A 79 8.51 -0.24 -7.67
C LEU A 79 7.09 -0.78 -7.81
N LEU A 80 6.91 -2.08 -7.57
CA LEU A 80 5.63 -2.76 -7.68
C LEU A 80 4.68 -2.35 -6.53
N GLY A 81 5.20 -2.23 -5.31
CA GLY A 81 4.44 -1.72 -4.16
C GLY A 81 4.05 -0.24 -4.29
N LEU A 82 4.91 0.58 -4.88
CA LEU A 82 4.67 2.02 -5.13
C LEU A 82 3.74 2.24 -6.33
N ASP A 83 3.98 1.56 -7.45
CA ASP A 83 3.13 1.57 -8.64
C ASP A 83 1.72 1.07 -8.31
N LEU A 84 1.62 -0.05 -7.58
CA LEU A 84 0.32 -0.55 -7.12
C LEU A 84 -0.36 0.44 -6.17
N ALA A 85 0.36 1.12 -5.27
CA ALA A 85 -0.24 2.13 -4.40
C ALA A 85 -0.77 3.36 -5.17
N ILE A 86 -0.14 3.72 -6.28
CA ILE A 86 -0.58 4.79 -7.18
C ILE A 86 -1.79 4.32 -7.99
N ILE A 87 -1.69 3.19 -8.70
CA ILE A 87 -2.75 2.66 -9.58
C ILE A 87 -4.01 2.26 -8.79
N SER A 88 -3.85 1.71 -7.59
CA SER A 88 -4.97 1.40 -6.68
C SER A 88 -5.67 2.64 -6.13
N GLY A 89 -5.03 3.82 -6.19
CA GLY A 89 -5.50 5.04 -5.53
C GLY A 89 -5.36 5.01 -4.00
N VAL A 90 -4.49 4.16 -3.45
CA VAL A 90 -4.10 4.21 -2.02
C VAL A 90 -3.30 5.48 -1.72
N ALA A 91 -2.38 5.85 -2.60
CA ALA A 91 -1.78 7.18 -2.61
C ALA A 91 -2.79 8.19 -3.17
N ASP A 92 -2.98 9.30 -2.45
CA ASP A 92 -3.69 10.45 -3.03
C ASP A 92 -2.84 11.12 -4.12
N PRO A 93 -3.42 11.99 -4.98
CA PRO A 93 -2.70 12.59 -6.11
C PRO A 93 -1.45 13.38 -5.70
N ALA A 94 -1.45 14.00 -4.51
CA ALA A 94 -0.31 14.76 -4.00
C ALA A 94 0.85 13.81 -3.62
N ARG A 95 0.54 12.72 -2.93
CA ARG A 95 1.52 11.69 -2.56
C ARG A 95 2.02 10.91 -3.76
N ALA A 96 1.17 10.61 -4.74
CA ALA A 96 1.58 9.97 -5.98
C ALA A 96 2.64 10.83 -6.72
N ARG A 97 2.44 12.15 -6.77
CA ARG A 97 3.40 13.08 -7.38
C ARG A 97 4.74 13.12 -6.64
N LEU A 98 4.72 13.11 -5.31
CA LEU A 98 5.94 13.10 -4.49
C LEU A 98 6.73 11.78 -4.61
N VAL A 99 6.03 10.65 -4.69
CA VAL A 99 6.63 9.33 -4.91
C VAL A 99 7.33 9.27 -6.26
N LEU A 100 6.69 9.76 -7.32
CA LEU A 100 7.28 9.80 -8.66
C LEU A 100 8.49 10.74 -8.74
N SER A 101 8.49 11.87 -8.02
CA SER A 101 9.60 12.84 -8.07
C SER A 101 10.84 12.42 -7.28
N HIS A 102 10.68 11.58 -6.25
CA HIS A 102 11.77 11.14 -5.38
C HIS A 102 12.20 9.69 -5.62
N TYR A 103 11.58 9.01 -6.58
CA TYR A 103 12.04 7.68 -6.97
C TYR A 103 13.44 7.81 -7.60
N PRO A 104 14.45 7.09 -7.09
CA PRO A 104 15.80 7.12 -7.67
C PRO A 104 15.76 6.51 -9.07
N ILE A 105 15.70 7.37 -10.09
CA ILE A 105 16.06 7.02 -11.45
C ILE A 105 17.59 6.85 -11.49
N TRP A 106 18.05 5.61 -11.57
CA TRP A 106 19.46 5.37 -11.93
C TRP A 106 19.64 5.89 -13.37
N PRO A 107 20.61 6.77 -13.67
CA PRO A 107 20.96 7.03 -15.05
C PRO A 107 21.46 5.71 -15.62
N ALA A 108 20.78 5.17 -16.62
CA ALA A 108 21.32 4.07 -17.40
C ALA A 108 22.60 4.59 -18.06
N GLY A 109 23.74 4.20 -17.51
CA GLY A 109 25.08 4.34 -18.08
C GLY A 109 25.69 2.96 -18.16
#